data_AF-A0A8S0P9I1-F1
#
_entry.id   AF-A0A8S0P9I1-F1
#
_cell.length_a   1.000
_cell.length_b   1.000
_cell.length_c   1.000
_cell.angle_alpha   90.00
_cell.angle_beta   90.00
_cell.angle_gamma   90.00
#
_symmetry.space_group_name_H-M   'P 1'
#
loop_
_entity.id
_entity.type
_entity.pdbx_description
1 polymer ?
#
loop_
_entity_poly.entity_id
_entity_poly.type
_entity_poly.pdbx_seq_one_letter_code
_entity_poly.pdbx_strand_id
1 'polypeptide(L)'
;MILIPSVATERASAKFVFTHFNTDNGVGINSRIYIFVLGLLLSQYTITGYDASAHMTEETKKADENEPKGIISSIGISIIVGWGYVLGITFAVTDIPHLLNPDNDSSGYAIAEIFYQAFKSRYDHGVAGIICLGIVAVAIFFCGMSSITSNSRMAYTFSRDGAMPLSSFCLKVNKQGVPINAVWLSAFMAF
;
A
#
# COMPACT_ATOMS: atom_id res chain seq x y z
N MET A 1 -2.03 -13.67 1.10
CA MET A 1 -0.79 -13.37 0.34
C MET A 1 0.07 -14.60 0.05
N ILE A 2 0.24 -15.56 0.98
CA ILE A 2 0.95 -16.85 0.71
C ILE A 2 0.20 -17.75 -0.29
N LEU A 3 -1.10 -17.51 -0.50
CA LEU A 3 -1.94 -18.30 -1.40
C LEU A 3 -1.50 -18.23 -2.87
N ILE A 4 -0.95 -17.11 -3.34
CA ILE A 4 -0.64 -16.93 -4.77
C ILE A 4 0.42 -17.94 -5.25
N PRO A 5 1.61 -18.04 -4.63
CA PRO A 5 2.58 -19.05 -5.07
C PRO A 5 2.06 -20.49 -4.86
N SER A 6 1.22 -20.74 -3.86
CA SER A 6 0.62 -22.06 -3.63
C SER A 6 -0.44 -22.45 -4.68
N VAL A 7 -1.15 -21.47 -5.24
CA VAL A 7 -2.23 -21.67 -6.22
C VAL A 7 -1.69 -21.60 -7.66
N ALA A 8 -0.66 -20.81 -7.91
CA ALA A 8 -0.03 -20.67 -9.22
C ALA A 8 0.58 -22.00 -9.68
N THR A 9 0.00 -22.53 -10.76
CA THR A 9 0.41 -23.75 -11.47
C THR A 9 1.66 -23.54 -12.32
N GLU A 10 1.78 -22.37 -12.94
CA GLU A 10 2.99 -21.94 -13.63
C GLU A 10 3.78 -20.95 -12.77
N ARG A 11 5.11 -21.10 -12.78
CA ARG A 11 6.01 -20.26 -11.98
C ARG A 11 7.22 -19.85 -12.78
N ALA A 12 7.62 -18.59 -12.63
CA ALA A 12 8.88 -18.11 -13.16
C ALA A 12 10.07 -18.87 -12.55
N SER A 13 11.14 -19.02 -13.34
CA SER A 13 12.37 -19.64 -12.84
C SER A 13 13.05 -18.72 -11.80
N ALA A 14 13.71 -19.30 -10.79
CA ALA A 14 14.49 -18.52 -9.81
C ALA A 14 15.57 -17.67 -10.49
N LYS A 15 16.15 -18.15 -11.59
CA LYS A 15 17.07 -17.36 -12.41
C LYS A 15 16.40 -16.11 -12.95
N PHE A 16 15.19 -16.22 -13.50
CA PHE A 16 14.44 -15.04 -13.95
C PHE A 16 14.19 -14.07 -12.78
N VAL A 17 13.64 -14.55 -11.67
CA VAL A 17 13.29 -13.72 -10.50
C VAL A 17 14.48 -12.91 -9.96
N PHE A 18 15.67 -13.51 -9.88
CA PHE A 18 16.84 -12.85 -9.27
C PHE A 18 17.81 -12.19 -10.26
N THR A 19 17.70 -12.45 -11.56
CA THR A 19 18.68 -11.94 -12.54
C THR A 19 18.07 -11.16 -13.70
N HIS A 20 16.77 -11.30 -13.95
CA HIS A 20 16.11 -10.57 -15.02
C HIS A 20 15.71 -9.18 -14.55
N PHE A 21 16.19 -8.15 -15.25
CA PHE A 21 15.81 -6.76 -15.02
C PHE A 21 15.04 -6.26 -16.24
N ASN A 22 13.73 -6.10 -16.10
CA ASN A 22 12.88 -5.63 -17.19
C ASN A 22 13.09 -4.12 -17.41
N THR A 23 13.60 -3.75 -18.59
CA THR A 23 13.79 -2.35 -18.98
C THR A 23 12.71 -1.83 -19.93
N ASP A 24 11.87 -2.73 -20.46
CA ASP A 24 10.80 -2.35 -21.35
C ASP A 24 9.63 -1.75 -20.56
N ASN A 25 9.29 -0.49 -20.88
CA ASN A 25 8.31 0.32 -20.16
C ASN A 25 7.28 0.97 -21.08
N GLY A 26 7.33 0.72 -22.40
CA GLY A 26 6.41 1.30 -23.38
C GLY A 26 6.47 2.83 -23.55
N VAL A 27 7.30 3.55 -22.78
CA VAL A 27 7.39 5.02 -22.78
C VAL A 27 8.74 5.55 -23.26
N GLY A 28 9.64 4.67 -23.69
CA GLY A 28 10.93 5.04 -24.29
C GLY A 28 12.01 5.45 -23.30
N ILE A 29 11.83 5.17 -22.01
CA ILE A 29 12.84 5.47 -20.98
C ILE A 29 13.90 4.37 -21.01
N ASN A 30 15.15 4.72 -21.36
CA ASN A 30 16.24 3.75 -21.54
C ASN A 30 17.25 3.74 -20.38
N SER A 31 17.17 4.68 -19.44
CA SER A 31 18.12 4.77 -18.32
C SER A 31 17.84 3.70 -17.26
N ARG A 32 18.74 2.71 -17.15
CA ARG A 32 18.61 1.64 -16.15
C ARG A 32 18.57 2.15 -14.71
N ILE A 33 19.37 3.18 -14.41
CA ILE A 33 19.41 3.79 -13.07
C ILE A 33 18.05 4.42 -12.76
N TYR A 34 17.47 5.12 -13.72
CA TYR A 34 16.17 5.76 -13.54
C TYR A 34 15.07 4.72 -13.31
N ILE A 35 15.02 3.65 -14.11
CA ILE A 35 14.06 2.55 -13.94
C ILE A 35 14.23 1.87 -12.57
N PHE A 36 15.48 1.68 -12.13
CA PHE A 36 15.78 1.11 -10.82
C PHE A 36 15.22 2.00 -9.69
N VAL A 37 15.48 3.31 -9.74
CA VAL A 37 14.96 4.27 -8.74
C VAL A 37 13.43 4.32 -8.76
N LEU A 38 12.79 4.25 -9.93
CA LEU A 38 11.34 4.14 -10.03
C LEU A 38 10.81 2.87 -9.34
N GLY A 39 11.49 1.74 -9.49
CA GLY A 39 11.13 0.50 -8.79
C GLY A 39 11.19 0.62 -7.26
N LEU A 40 12.09 1.47 -6.73
CA LEU A 40 12.20 1.71 -5.29
C LEU A 40 11.01 2.50 -4.72
N LEU A 41 10.29 3.28 -5.54
CA LEU A 41 9.13 4.06 -5.08
C LEU A 41 8.04 3.18 -4.47
N LEU A 42 7.80 1.99 -5.04
CA LEU A 42 6.83 1.04 -4.49
C LEU A 42 7.21 0.59 -3.07
N SER A 43 8.49 0.30 -2.86
CA SER A 43 9.01 -0.10 -1.54
C SER A 43 8.91 1.04 -0.54
N GLN A 44 9.24 2.26 -0.96
CA GLN A 44 9.14 3.46 -0.11
C GLN A 44 7.68 3.71 0.30
N TYR A 45 6.76 3.66 -0.65
CA TYR A 45 5.33 3.87 -0.40
C TYR A 45 4.79 2.87 0.63
N THR A 46 5.21 1.60 0.54
CA THR A 46 4.73 0.53 1.44
C THR A 46 5.15 0.74 2.90
N ILE A 47 6.30 1.38 3.14
CA ILE A 47 6.79 1.64 4.50
C ILE A 47 6.25 2.97 5.04
N THR A 48 5.61 3.80 4.21
CA THR A 48 5.08 5.10 4.64
C THR A 48 4.01 4.93 5.74
N GLY A 49 4.05 5.81 6.76
CA GLY A 49 3.07 5.81 7.86
C GLY A 49 3.49 5.03 9.10
N TYR A 50 4.74 4.56 9.20
CA TYR A 50 5.27 3.94 10.42
C TYR A 50 5.22 4.88 11.65
N ASP A 51 5.25 6.19 11.42
CA ASP A 51 5.19 7.25 12.43
C ASP A 51 3.76 7.65 12.78
N ALA A 52 2.75 7.14 12.06
CA ALA A 52 1.35 7.42 12.37
C ALA A 52 0.98 6.97 13.80
N SER A 53 1.65 5.96 14.35
CA SER A 53 1.49 5.55 15.75
C SER A 53 1.95 6.61 16.75
N ALA A 54 2.95 7.44 16.41
CA ALA A 54 3.43 8.52 17.27
C ALA A 54 2.38 9.61 17.47
N HIS A 55 1.55 9.87 16.45
CA HIS A 55 0.46 10.84 16.51
C HIS A 55 -0.74 10.39 17.37
N MET A 56 -0.75 9.13 17.83
CA MET A 56 -1.80 8.56 18.70
C MET A 56 -1.26 8.12 20.08
N THR A 57 -0.13 8.69 20.48
CA THR A 57 0.52 8.40 21.77
C THR A 57 -0.34 8.77 22.97
N GLU A 58 -1.14 9.83 22.87
CA GLU A 58 -2.06 10.28 23.94
C GLU A 58 -3.10 9.20 24.33
N GLU A 59 -3.42 8.26 23.44
CA GLU A 59 -4.37 7.16 23.65
C GLU A 59 -3.66 5.82 23.92
N THR A 60 -2.32 5.81 23.91
CA THR A 60 -1.50 4.62 24.08
C THR A 60 -1.14 4.41 25.55
N LYS A 61 -1.48 3.24 26.10
CA LYS A 61 -1.06 2.86 27.46
C LYS A 61 0.46 2.68 27.46
N LYS A 62 1.17 3.33 28.42
CA LYS A 62 2.65 3.32 28.51
C LYS A 62 3.32 3.75 27.20
N ALA A 63 2.95 4.93 26.71
CA ALA A 63 3.40 5.45 25.42
C ALA A 63 4.93 5.51 25.30
N ASP A 64 5.62 5.88 26.39
CA ASP A 64 7.08 5.97 26.49
C ASP A 64 7.83 4.69 26.09
N GLU A 65 7.24 3.51 26.36
CA GLU A 65 7.81 2.24 25.95
C GLU A 65 7.15 1.64 24.71
N ASN A 66 5.82 1.77 24.59
CA ASN A 66 5.05 1.05 23.59
C ASN A 66 5.08 1.74 22.21
N GLU A 67 5.26 3.06 22.15
CA GLU A 67 5.43 3.79 20.91
C GLU A 67 6.68 3.32 20.13
N PRO A 68 7.92 3.39 20.68
CA PRO A 68 9.10 2.98 19.92
C PRO A 68 9.07 1.50 19.57
N LYS A 69 8.54 0.64 20.46
CA LYS A 69 8.35 -0.79 20.17
C LYS A 69 7.37 -1.01 19.02
N GLY A 70 6.27 -0.24 18.96
CA GLY A 70 5.29 -0.28 17.88
C GLY A 70 5.90 0.11 16.53
N ILE A 71 6.67 1.20 16.49
CA ILE A 71 7.35 1.66 15.28
C ILE A 71 8.33 0.58 14.77
N ILE A 72 9.24 0.11 15.63
CA ILE A 72 10.26 -0.86 15.23
C ILE A 72 9.63 -2.19 14.80
N SER A 73 8.64 -2.68 15.54
CA SER A 73 7.97 -3.94 15.22
C SER A 73 7.15 -3.86 13.92
N SER A 74 6.45 -2.74 13.67
CA SER A 74 5.70 -2.55 12.43
C SER A 74 6.63 -2.53 11.21
N ILE A 75 7.76 -1.85 11.29
CA ILE A 75 8.79 -1.84 10.23
C ILE A 75 9.33 -3.26 10.01
N GLY A 76 9.73 -3.95 11.08
CA GLY A 76 10.29 -5.30 10.99
C GLY A 76 9.32 -6.31 10.37
N ILE A 77 8.06 -6.32 10.80
CA ILE A 77 7.01 -7.18 10.24
C ILE A 77 6.76 -6.84 8.77
N SER A 78 6.70 -5.54 8.43
CA SER A 78 6.47 -5.09 7.05
C SER A 78 7.59 -5.51 6.11
N ILE A 79 8.85 -5.48 6.56
CA ILE A 79 10.00 -5.97 5.78
C ILE A 79 9.85 -7.47 5.50
N ILE A 80 9.57 -8.29 6.52
CA ILE A 80 9.51 -9.75 6.36
C ILE A 80 8.31 -10.16 5.48
N VAL A 81 7.12 -9.65 5.81
CA VAL A 81 5.87 -10.00 5.10
C VAL A 81 5.86 -9.41 3.70
N GLY A 82 6.28 -8.15 3.55
CA GLY A 82 6.37 -7.46 2.27
C GLY A 82 7.37 -8.12 1.33
N TRP A 83 8.54 -8.50 1.83
CA TRP A 83 9.54 -9.22 1.03
C TRP A 83 9.00 -10.58 0.55
N GLY A 84 8.38 -11.35 1.44
CA GLY A 84 7.74 -12.62 1.07
C GLY A 84 6.61 -12.45 0.04
N TYR A 85 5.82 -11.38 0.16
CA TYR A 85 4.78 -11.06 -0.81
C TYR A 85 5.35 -10.70 -2.18
N VAL A 86 6.34 -9.81 -2.24
CA VAL A 86 6.98 -9.40 -3.50
C VAL A 86 7.57 -10.61 -4.20
N LEU A 87 8.30 -11.47 -3.48
CA LEU A 87 8.80 -12.72 -4.04
C LEU A 87 7.67 -13.61 -4.59
N GLY A 88 6.62 -13.81 -3.81
CA GLY A 88 5.47 -14.63 -4.23
C GLY A 88 4.82 -14.14 -5.52
N ILE A 89 4.69 -12.82 -5.69
CA ILE A 89 4.19 -12.20 -6.91
C ILE A 89 5.18 -12.36 -8.06
N THR A 90 6.47 -12.09 -7.86
CA THR A 90 7.48 -12.22 -8.93
C THR A 90 7.60 -13.65 -9.44
N PHE A 91 7.40 -14.66 -8.59
CA PHE A 91 7.31 -16.06 -9.03
C PHE A 91 6.05 -16.38 -9.83
N ALA A 92 4.97 -15.62 -9.65
CA ALA A 92 3.73 -15.78 -10.39
C ALA A 92 3.68 -14.95 -11.70
N VAL A 93 4.65 -14.07 -11.94
CA VAL A 93 4.78 -13.32 -13.19
C VAL A 93 5.29 -14.24 -14.29
N THR A 94 4.42 -14.59 -15.24
CA THR A 94 4.76 -15.46 -16.37
C THR A 94 4.97 -14.69 -17.68
N ASP A 95 4.15 -13.67 -17.94
CA ASP A 95 4.19 -12.87 -19.19
C ASP A 95 3.98 -11.36 -18.90
N ILE A 96 5.08 -10.61 -18.85
CA ILE A 96 5.04 -9.15 -18.56
C ILE A 96 4.25 -8.37 -19.64
N PRO A 97 4.48 -8.55 -20.96
CA PRO A 97 3.69 -7.90 -22.00
C PRO A 97 2.18 -8.10 -21.85
N HIS A 98 1.74 -9.33 -21.55
CA HIS A 98 0.33 -9.62 -21.38
C HIS A 98 -0.26 -8.98 -20.11
N LEU A 99 0.49 -9.00 -19.00
CA LEU A 99 0.06 -8.39 -17.72
C LEU A 99 -0.14 -6.87 -17.81
N LEU A 100 0.66 -6.20 -18.64
CA LEU A 100 0.60 -4.75 -18.84
C LEU A 100 -0.32 -4.32 -19.99
N ASN A 101 -0.90 -5.28 -20.72
CA ASN A 101 -1.77 -4.98 -21.87
C ASN A 101 -3.11 -4.38 -21.40
N PRO A 102 -3.49 -3.17 -21.85
CA PRO A 102 -4.80 -2.57 -21.53
C PRO A 102 -6.00 -3.39 -22.02
N ASP A 103 -5.80 -4.26 -23.01
CA ASP A 103 -6.87 -5.10 -23.59
C ASP A 103 -7.07 -6.43 -22.83
N ASN A 104 -6.34 -6.66 -21.73
CA ASN A 104 -6.51 -7.87 -20.92
C ASN A 104 -7.75 -7.81 -20.00
N ASP A 105 -8.09 -8.95 -19.37
CA ASP A 105 -9.26 -9.10 -18.51
C ASP A 105 -9.26 -8.11 -17.32
N SER A 106 -8.08 -7.60 -16.93
CA SER A 106 -7.90 -6.61 -15.86
C SER A 106 -7.47 -5.23 -16.34
N SER A 107 -7.68 -4.87 -17.61
CA SER A 107 -7.37 -3.56 -18.18
C SER A 107 -5.96 -3.01 -17.91
N GLY A 108 -4.94 -3.88 -17.89
CA GLY A 108 -3.54 -3.51 -17.63
C GLY A 108 -3.15 -3.40 -16.15
N TYR A 109 -4.06 -3.71 -15.22
CA TYR A 109 -3.72 -3.82 -13.79
C TYR A 109 -2.99 -5.14 -13.51
N ALA A 110 -1.65 -5.12 -13.66
CA ALA A 110 -0.80 -6.32 -13.57
C ALA A 110 -1.05 -7.19 -12.32
N ILE A 111 -1.20 -6.59 -11.13
CA ILE A 111 -1.46 -7.36 -9.91
C ILE A 111 -2.83 -8.04 -9.98
N ALA A 112 -3.87 -7.33 -10.41
CA ALA A 112 -5.20 -7.91 -10.53
C ALA A 112 -5.22 -9.08 -11.51
N GLU A 113 -4.52 -8.93 -12.63
CA GLU A 113 -4.38 -9.98 -13.65
C GLU A 113 -3.64 -11.21 -13.11
N ILE A 114 -2.53 -11.03 -12.38
CA ILE A 114 -1.80 -12.14 -11.74
C ILE A 114 -2.72 -12.93 -10.79
N PHE A 115 -3.49 -12.22 -9.96
CA PHE A 115 -4.44 -12.88 -9.05
C PHE A 115 -5.54 -13.61 -9.82
N TYR A 116 -6.07 -13.02 -10.88
CA TYR A 116 -7.10 -13.67 -11.70
C TYR A 116 -6.56 -14.92 -12.40
N GLN A 117 -5.40 -14.81 -13.06
CA GLN A 117 -4.76 -15.90 -13.80
C GLN A 117 -4.30 -17.05 -12.92
N ALA A 118 -3.70 -16.76 -11.76
CA ALA A 118 -3.24 -17.79 -10.83
C ALA A 118 -4.40 -18.73 -10.44
N PHE A 119 -5.58 -18.18 -10.16
CA PHE A 119 -6.75 -18.97 -9.80
C PHE A 119 -7.44 -19.61 -11.01
N LYS A 120 -7.53 -18.90 -12.14
CA LYS A 120 -8.09 -19.42 -13.40
C LYS A 120 -7.31 -20.65 -13.89
N SER A 121 -5.97 -20.60 -13.87
CA SER A 121 -5.11 -21.72 -14.30
C SER A 121 -5.29 -22.97 -13.41
N ARG A 122 -5.58 -22.81 -12.12
CA ARG A 122 -5.69 -23.92 -11.17
C ARG A 122 -7.08 -24.55 -11.07
N TYR A 123 -8.12 -23.73 -11.17
CA TYR A 123 -9.51 -24.11 -10.85
C TYR A 123 -10.50 -23.88 -12.02
N ASP A 124 -10.02 -23.45 -13.19
CA ASP A 124 -10.84 -23.09 -14.37
C ASP A 124 -11.79 -21.89 -14.15
N HIS A 125 -11.77 -21.30 -12.95
CA HIS A 125 -12.60 -20.17 -12.53
C HIS A 125 -11.77 -19.15 -11.72
N GLY A 126 -11.81 -17.87 -12.13
CA GLY A 126 -11.06 -16.78 -11.50
C GLY A 126 -11.73 -16.10 -10.30
N VAL A 127 -12.89 -16.61 -9.83
CA VAL A 127 -13.71 -15.99 -8.78
C VAL A 127 -12.94 -15.81 -7.47
N ALA A 128 -12.13 -16.80 -7.10
CA ALA A 128 -11.31 -16.72 -5.89
C ALA A 128 -10.21 -15.65 -5.97
N GLY A 129 -9.70 -15.34 -7.17
CA GLY A 129 -8.80 -14.22 -7.41
C GLY A 129 -9.48 -12.88 -7.13
N ILE A 130 -10.73 -12.73 -7.61
CA ILE A 130 -11.55 -11.53 -7.36
C ILE A 130 -11.86 -11.37 -5.88
N ILE A 131 -12.19 -12.45 -5.15
CA ILE A 131 -12.40 -12.41 -3.70
C ILE A 131 -11.13 -11.94 -2.97
N CYS A 132 -9.96 -12.40 -3.39
CA CYS A 132 -8.70 -11.94 -2.82
C CYS A 132 -8.48 -10.44 -3.05
N LEU A 133 -8.82 -9.92 -4.23
CA LEU A 133 -8.78 -8.47 -4.51
C LEU A 133 -9.77 -7.69 -3.64
N GLY A 134 -10.94 -8.26 -3.35
CA GLY A 134 -11.90 -7.68 -2.40
C GLY A 134 -11.32 -7.52 -0.99
N ILE A 135 -10.55 -8.50 -0.50
CA ILE A 135 -9.84 -8.40 0.79
C ILE A 135 -8.81 -7.26 0.75
N VAL A 136 -8.07 -7.13 -0.35
CA VAL A 136 -7.12 -6.03 -0.55
C VAL A 136 -7.82 -4.68 -0.54
N ALA A 137 -8.97 -4.56 -1.21
CA ALA A 137 -9.76 -3.33 -1.22
C ALA A 137 -10.23 -2.92 0.19
N VAL A 138 -10.68 -3.89 1.00
CA VAL A 138 -11.05 -3.65 2.40
C VAL A 138 -9.83 -3.23 3.23
N ALA A 139 -8.67 -3.86 3.04
CA ALA A 139 -7.44 -3.47 3.72
C ALA A 139 -7.00 -2.04 3.39
N ILE A 140 -7.08 -1.64 2.10
CA ILE A 140 -6.78 -0.27 1.65
C ILE A 140 -7.76 0.72 2.27
N PHE A 141 -9.04 0.38 2.37
CA PHE A 141 -10.03 1.23 3.04
C PHE A 141 -9.68 1.48 4.52
N PHE A 142 -9.29 0.45 5.27
CA PHE A 142 -8.82 0.62 6.66
C PHE A 142 -7.55 1.47 6.75
N CYS A 143 -6.60 1.30 5.81
CA CYS A 143 -5.41 2.14 5.72
C CYS A 143 -5.76 3.62 5.50
N GLY A 144 -6.68 3.92 4.58
CA GLY A 144 -7.16 5.27 4.32
C GLY A 144 -7.83 5.90 5.55
N MET A 145 -8.68 5.15 6.26
CA MET A 145 -9.30 5.63 7.49
C MET A 145 -8.28 5.96 8.59
N SER A 146 -7.25 5.11 8.76
CA SER A 146 -6.16 5.36 9.71
C SER A 146 -5.37 6.63 9.34
N SER A 147 -5.07 6.80 8.06
CA SER A 147 -4.34 7.96 7.54
C SER A 147 -5.11 9.26 7.75
N ILE A 148 -6.41 9.29 7.45
CA ILE A 148 -7.28 10.46 7.69
C ILE A 148 -7.36 10.79 9.17
N THR A 149 -7.46 9.76 10.03
CA THR A 149 -7.51 9.95 11.48
C THR A 149 -6.23 10.62 11.99
N SER A 150 -5.06 10.10 11.60
CA SER A 150 -3.77 10.67 11.98
C SER A 150 -3.57 12.10 11.45
N ASN A 151 -3.87 12.33 10.16
CA ASN A 151 -3.76 13.64 9.53
C ASN A 151 -4.66 14.69 10.19
N SER A 152 -5.90 14.33 10.57
CA SER A 152 -6.82 15.25 11.22
C SER A 152 -6.34 15.73 12.60
N ARG A 153 -5.64 14.86 13.36
CA ARG A 153 -5.02 15.21 14.65
C ARG A 153 -3.86 16.17 14.44
N MET A 154 -3.00 15.88 13.48
CA MET A 154 -1.88 16.75 13.12
C MET A 154 -2.38 18.13 12.67
N ALA A 155 -3.38 18.18 11.77
CA ALA A 155 -3.99 19.41 11.31
C ALA A 155 -4.62 20.22 12.46
N TYR A 156 -5.27 19.56 13.42
CA TYR A 156 -5.80 20.21 14.64
C TYR A 156 -4.67 20.82 15.50
N THR A 157 -3.59 20.08 15.73
CA THR A 157 -2.45 20.59 16.52
C THR A 157 -1.77 21.79 15.85
N PHE A 158 -1.54 21.75 14.53
CA PHE A 158 -1.00 22.91 13.80
C PHE A 158 -1.96 24.10 13.77
N SER A 159 -3.27 23.85 13.73
CA SER A 159 -4.29 24.90 13.79
C SER A 159 -4.32 25.59 15.14
N ARG A 160 -4.03 24.87 16.24
CA ARG A 160 -3.87 25.44 17.58
C ARG A 160 -2.72 26.42 17.67
N ASP A 161 -1.65 26.15 16.93
CA ASP A 161 -0.46 26.99 16.88
C ASP A 161 -0.56 28.10 15.82
N GLY A 162 -1.70 28.21 15.13
CA GLY A 162 -1.93 29.22 14.09
C GLY A 162 -1.12 29.01 12.82
N ALA A 163 -0.49 27.84 12.64
CA ALA A 163 0.48 27.57 11.57
C ALA A 163 -0.15 27.14 10.23
N MET A 164 -1.48 26.98 10.16
CA MET A 164 -2.20 26.52 8.95
C MET A 164 -3.21 27.57 8.45
N PRO A 165 -3.37 27.74 7.11
CA PRO A 165 -4.50 28.49 6.56
C PRO A 165 -5.83 27.86 7.00
N LEU A 166 -6.82 28.69 7.35
CA LEU A 166 -8.10 28.26 7.97
C LEU A 166 -7.97 27.61 9.36
N SER A 167 -6.93 27.94 10.13
CA SER A 167 -6.72 27.47 11.51
C SER A 167 -7.97 27.58 12.40
N SER A 168 -8.71 28.69 12.34
CA SER A 168 -9.94 28.90 13.11
C SER A 168 -11.09 27.95 12.76
N PHE A 169 -11.10 27.39 11.54
CA PHE A 169 -12.07 26.40 11.10
C PHE A 169 -11.70 24.99 11.57
N CYS A 170 -10.41 24.63 11.47
CA CYS A 170 -9.87 23.33 11.88
C CYS A 170 -9.69 23.18 13.40
N LEU A 171 -9.67 24.29 14.15
CA LEU A 171 -9.61 24.29 15.62
C LEU A 171 -10.93 23.85 16.28
N LYS A 172 -12.05 23.85 15.55
CA LYS A 172 -13.35 23.46 16.12
C LYS A 172 -13.43 21.95 16.32
N VAL A 173 -13.59 21.54 17.58
CA VAL A 173 -13.82 20.16 18.01
C VAL A 173 -15.28 19.95 18.42
N ASN A 174 -15.81 18.75 18.17
CA ASN A 174 -17.15 18.36 18.63
C ASN A 174 -17.15 17.94 20.11
N LYS A 175 -18.33 17.68 20.69
CA LYS A 175 -18.52 17.20 22.07
C LYS A 175 -17.74 15.93 22.42
N GLN A 176 -17.38 15.10 21.44
CA GLN A 176 -16.53 13.91 21.63
C GLN A 176 -15.02 14.19 21.49
N GLY A 177 -14.59 15.45 21.35
CA GLY A 177 -13.18 15.81 21.18
C GLY A 177 -12.61 15.59 19.78
N VAL A 178 -13.46 15.25 18.79
CA VAL A 178 -13.04 14.97 17.41
C VAL A 178 -13.07 16.25 16.55
N PRO A 179 -11.98 16.61 15.84
CA PRO A 179 -11.94 17.78 14.96
C PRO A 179 -12.56 17.48 13.60
N ILE A 180 -13.90 17.39 13.54
CA ILE A 180 -14.67 17.00 12.33
C ILE A 180 -14.33 17.88 11.13
N ASN A 181 -14.11 19.18 11.34
CA ASN A 181 -13.75 20.12 10.27
C ASN A 181 -12.38 19.81 9.66
N ALA A 182 -11.41 19.40 10.48
CA ALA A 182 -10.09 18.97 10.00
C ALA A 182 -10.18 17.63 9.25
N VAL A 183 -11.08 16.73 9.66
CA VAL A 183 -11.35 15.46 8.95
C VAL A 183 -11.89 15.74 7.53
N TRP A 184 -12.89 16.61 7.40
CA TRP A 184 -13.44 16.97 6.09
C TRP A 184 -12.44 17.70 5.21
N LEU A 185 -11.63 18.60 5.77
CA LEU A 185 -10.55 19.24 5.03
C LEU A 185 -9.54 18.22 4.52
N SER A 186 -9.14 17.26 5.36
CA SER A 186 -8.23 16.17 4.99
C SER A 186 -8.80 15.31 3.88
N ALA A 187 -10.09 14.96 3.98
CA ALA A 187 -10.78 14.18 2.96
C ALA A 187 -10.87 14.93 1.63
N PHE A 188 -11.22 16.22 1.65
CA PHE A 188 -11.30 17.03 0.44
C PHE A 188 -9.94 17.23 -0.23
N MET A 189 -8.87 17.42 0.55
CA MET A 189 -7.51 17.56 0.00
C MET A 189 -6.91 16.26 -0.55
N ALA A 190 -7.43 15.10 -0.14
CA ALA A 190 -6.94 13.80 -0.58
C ALA A 190 -7.46 13.39 -1.97
N PHE A 191 -8.50 14.07 -2.49
CA PHE A 191 -9.08 13.85 -3.82
C PHE A 191 -8.75 15.02 -4.75
#